data_AF-A0AAN8EZJ5-F1
#
_entry.id   AF-A0AAN8EZJ5-F1
#
_cell.length_a   1.000
_cell.length_b   1.000
_cell.length_c   1.000
_cell.angle_alpha   90.00
_cell.angle_beta   90.00
_cell.angle_gamma   90.00
#
_symmetry.space_group_name_H-M   'P 1'
#
loop_
_entity.id
_entity.type
_entity.pdbx_description
1 polymer ?
#
loop_
_entity_poly.entity_id
_entity_poly.type
_entity_poly.pdbx_seq_one_letter_code
_entity_poly.pdbx_strand_id
1 'polypeptide(L)'
;MLMLRIQKGQIFTVCRRRLSLSPIRRKEIDFNDPKQVALHKLYRPERVTPREKGYDLLKNPRLNKGMAFSLYERHYLGIHGLLPPAFMTEEQQAYRVMSKLRETNDDLAKYIQLDELQDRTEKLYYRVLCDNVKELMPIVYTPTVGLACQKFGAIYRHPKGLYITINDNSISKIHQILCNWPVSEV
;
A
#
# COMPACT_ATOMS: atom_id res chain seq x y z
N MET A 1 5.73 -42.17 39.12
CA MET A 1 4.26 -42.32 39.20
C MET A 1 3.64 -40.92 39.08
N LEU A 2 2.99 -40.64 37.94
CA LEU A 2 2.17 -39.44 37.60
C LEU A 2 2.87 -38.06 37.67
N MET A 3 2.69 -37.09 36.76
CA MET A 3 1.73 -36.93 35.67
C MET A 3 2.29 -35.86 34.71
N LEU A 4 2.38 -36.17 33.40
CA LEU A 4 2.64 -35.20 32.34
C LEU A 4 1.40 -34.33 32.13
N ARG A 5 1.51 -33.01 32.32
CA ARG A 5 0.51 -32.03 31.86
C ARG A 5 1.10 -31.20 30.73
N ILE A 6 0.58 -31.46 29.54
CA ILE A 6 0.87 -30.76 28.28
C ILE A 6 0.32 -29.32 28.38
N GLN A 7 1.19 -28.32 28.42
CA GLN A 7 0.82 -26.94 28.08
C GLN A 7 1.29 -26.65 26.65
N LYS A 8 0.29 -26.33 25.82
CA LYS A 8 0.44 -25.98 24.41
C LYS A 8 1.16 -24.63 24.25
N GLY A 9 2.18 -24.63 23.39
CA GLY A 9 2.38 -23.57 22.39
C GLY A 9 3.03 -22.26 22.85
N GLN A 10 4.30 -22.30 23.25
CA GLN A 10 5.22 -21.17 23.06
C GLN A 10 6.02 -21.38 21.77
N ILE A 11 5.86 -20.50 20.79
CA ILE A 11 6.67 -20.48 19.56
C ILE A 11 7.00 -19.00 19.23
N PHE A 12 8.25 -18.63 19.51
CA PHE A 12 9.10 -17.53 18.99
C PHE A 12 8.60 -16.08 19.13
N THR A 13 9.20 -15.18 19.92
CA THR A 13 10.59 -14.66 19.94
C THR A 13 11.10 -14.20 18.57
N VAL A 14 10.84 -12.93 18.22
CA VAL A 14 11.76 -12.14 17.38
C VAL A 14 12.02 -10.82 18.10
N CYS A 15 13.24 -10.72 18.61
CA CYS A 15 13.82 -9.52 19.19
C CYS A 15 14.00 -8.46 18.08
N ARG A 16 13.23 -7.37 18.11
CA ARG A 16 13.57 -6.12 17.42
C ARG A 16 14.07 -5.12 18.45
N ARG A 17 15.38 -4.86 18.45
CA ARG A 17 16.00 -3.74 19.18
C ARG A 17 15.34 -2.43 18.72
N ARG A 18 14.83 -1.69 19.69
CA ARG A 18 14.05 -0.45 19.56
C ARG A 18 14.92 0.71 19.06
N LEU A 19 14.55 1.29 17.93
CA LEU A 19 14.59 2.75 17.80
C LEU A 19 13.44 3.30 18.66
N SER A 20 13.74 4.29 19.50
CA SER A 20 12.84 4.93 20.45
C SER A 20 11.77 5.76 19.73
N LEU A 21 10.77 5.10 19.17
CA LEU A 21 9.46 5.67 18.89
C LEU A 21 8.49 4.85 19.73
N SER A 22 7.80 5.51 20.65
CA SER A 22 6.80 4.88 21.53
C SER A 22 5.89 3.98 20.70
N PRO A 23 5.77 2.69 21.03
CA PRO A 23 4.90 1.79 20.27
C PRO A 23 3.48 2.34 20.42
N ILE A 24 2.82 2.62 19.30
CA ILE A 24 1.37 2.73 19.27
C ILE A 24 0.87 1.44 19.93
N ARG A 25 0.43 1.53 21.19
CA ARG A 25 -0.13 0.38 21.92
C ARG A 25 -1.34 -0.05 21.10
N ARG A 26 -1.19 -1.10 20.27
CA ARG A 26 -2.34 -1.92 19.90
C ARG A 26 -2.85 -2.43 21.24
N LYS A 27 -3.94 -1.84 21.75
CA LYS A 27 -4.64 -2.39 22.90
C LYS A 27 -5.00 -3.81 22.49
N GLU A 28 -4.38 -4.80 23.13
CA GLU A 28 -4.81 -6.18 23.01
C GLU A 28 -6.27 -6.20 23.47
N ILE A 29 -7.17 -6.53 22.55
CA ILE A 29 -8.60 -6.60 22.83
C ILE A 29 -8.79 -7.86 23.67
N ASP A 30 -9.35 -7.71 24.87
CA ASP A 30 -9.71 -8.87 25.66
C ASP A 30 -10.97 -9.50 25.05
N PHE A 31 -10.77 -10.59 24.32
CA PHE A 31 -11.86 -11.31 23.66
C PHE A 31 -12.77 -12.08 24.63
N ASN A 32 -12.46 -12.07 25.93
CA ASN A 32 -13.31 -12.68 26.96
C ASN A 32 -14.42 -11.73 27.45
N ASP A 33 -14.27 -10.41 27.28
CA ASP A 33 -15.30 -9.43 27.65
C ASP A 33 -16.30 -9.24 26.48
N PRO A 34 -17.59 -9.59 26.66
CA PRO A 34 -18.59 -9.46 25.60
C PRO A 34 -18.77 -8.02 25.12
N LYS A 35 -18.54 -7.01 25.97
CA LYS A 35 -18.64 -5.59 25.56
C LYS A 35 -17.51 -5.19 24.64
N GLN A 36 -16.28 -5.64 24.91
CA GLN A 36 -15.13 -5.38 24.04
C GLN A 36 -15.26 -6.10 22.70
N VAL A 37 -15.79 -7.33 22.69
CA VAL A 37 -16.06 -8.07 21.46
C VAL A 37 -17.11 -7.36 20.61
N ALA A 38 -18.21 -6.89 21.22
CA ALA A 38 -19.24 -6.13 20.52
C ALA A 38 -18.69 -4.83 19.92
N LEU A 39 -17.89 -4.09 20.69
CA LEU A 39 -17.29 -2.84 20.24
C LEU A 39 -16.27 -3.06 19.12
N HIS A 40 -15.44 -4.10 19.21
CA HIS A 40 -14.52 -4.47 18.14
C HIS A 40 -15.27 -4.85 16.85
N LYS A 41 -16.37 -5.60 16.95
CA LYS A 41 -17.20 -5.94 15.78
C LYS A 41 -17.84 -4.71 15.14
N LEU A 42 -18.24 -3.72 15.93
CA LEU A 42 -18.87 -2.51 15.44
C LEU A 42 -17.92 -1.62 14.62
N TYR A 43 -16.67 -1.49 15.03
CA TYR A 43 -15.70 -0.57 14.42
C TYR A 43 -14.67 -1.24 13.49
N ARG A 44 -14.65 -2.57 13.40
CA ARG A 44 -13.73 -3.28 12.51
C ARG A 44 -14.06 -2.95 11.05
N PRO A 45 -13.05 -2.69 10.19
CA PRO A 45 -13.28 -2.58 8.76
C PRO A 45 -13.74 -3.93 8.18
N GLU A 46 -14.84 -3.89 7.43
CA GLU A 46 -15.38 -5.07 6.76
C GLU A 46 -14.57 -5.47 5.53
N ARG A 47 -14.64 -6.75 5.17
CA ARG A 47 -13.93 -7.26 3.99
C ARG A 47 -14.71 -6.89 2.74
N VAL A 48 -14.09 -6.08 1.87
CA VAL A 48 -14.60 -5.81 0.52
C VAL A 48 -13.93 -6.76 -0.48
N THR A 49 -14.73 -7.57 -1.19
CA THR A 49 -14.25 -8.45 -2.25
C THR A 49 -14.27 -7.72 -3.59
N PRO A 50 -13.15 -7.70 -4.34
CA PRO A 50 -13.12 -7.04 -5.64
C PRO A 50 -13.93 -7.82 -6.68
N ARG A 51 -14.46 -7.09 -7.68
CA ARG A 51 -15.13 -7.68 -8.84
C ARG A 51 -14.16 -8.07 -9.95
N GLU A 52 -13.05 -7.33 -10.06
CA GLU A 52 -12.00 -7.52 -11.06
C GLU A 52 -11.23 -8.84 -10.85
N LYS A 53 -10.78 -9.45 -11.95
CA LYS A 53 -9.98 -10.69 -11.97
C LYS A 53 -8.94 -10.63 -13.09
N GLY A 54 -8.00 -11.56 -13.08
CA GLY A 54 -6.99 -11.68 -14.12
C GLY A 54 -6.15 -10.42 -14.26
N TYR A 55 -5.94 -9.98 -15.50
CA TYR A 55 -5.07 -8.85 -15.81
C TYR A 55 -5.58 -7.51 -15.27
N ASP A 56 -6.90 -7.29 -15.24
CA ASP A 56 -7.48 -6.03 -14.75
C ASP A 56 -7.22 -5.83 -13.25
N LEU A 57 -7.25 -6.91 -12.47
CA LEU A 57 -6.89 -6.86 -11.05
C LEU A 57 -5.42 -6.46 -10.85
N LEU A 58 -4.51 -6.89 -11.73
CA LEU A 58 -3.09 -6.53 -11.66
C LEU A 58 -2.84 -5.07 -12.07
N LYS A 59 -3.69 -4.49 -12.91
CA LYS A 59 -3.64 -3.06 -13.26
C LYS A 59 -4.12 -2.17 -12.12
N ASN A 60 -5.02 -2.66 -11.27
CA ASN A 60 -5.57 -1.86 -10.18
C ASN A 60 -4.56 -1.74 -9.02
N PRO A 61 -3.99 -0.55 -8.74
CA PRO A 61 -2.94 -0.37 -7.74
C PRO A 61 -3.41 -0.71 -6.32
N ARG A 62 -4.71 -0.56 -6.03
CA ARG A 62 -5.32 -0.82 -4.71
C ARG A 62 -5.41 -2.30 -4.38
N LEU A 63 -5.58 -3.13 -5.42
CA LEU A 63 -5.78 -4.58 -5.30
C LEU A 63 -4.48 -5.35 -5.51
N ASN A 64 -3.63 -4.86 -6.41
CA ASN A 64 -2.40 -5.53 -6.77
C ASN A 64 -1.45 -5.67 -5.56
N LYS A 65 -0.98 -6.89 -5.31
CA LYS A 65 0.05 -7.22 -4.31
C LYS A 65 1.39 -7.60 -4.95
N GLY A 66 1.47 -7.61 -6.29
CA GLY A 66 2.61 -8.12 -7.04
C GLY A 66 2.93 -9.57 -6.65
N MET A 67 4.20 -9.86 -6.38
CA MET A 67 4.66 -11.20 -5.97
C MET A 67 4.21 -11.64 -4.56
N ALA A 68 3.52 -10.79 -3.79
CA ALA A 68 2.97 -11.15 -2.48
C ALA A 68 1.64 -11.89 -2.55
N PHE A 69 1.07 -12.09 -3.75
CA PHE A 69 -0.02 -13.05 -3.92
C PHE A 69 0.47 -14.48 -3.69
N SER A 70 -0.19 -15.16 -2.75
CA SER A 70 -0.01 -16.60 -2.51
C SER A 70 -0.44 -17.42 -3.74
N LEU A 71 0.06 -18.66 -3.85
CA LEU A 71 -0.31 -19.55 -4.96
C LEU A 71 -1.84 -19.74 -5.05
N TYR A 72 -2.50 -19.92 -3.92
CA TYR A 72 -3.97 -20.07 -3.87
C TYR A 72 -4.69 -18.82 -4.38
N GLU A 73 -4.32 -17.63 -3.92
CA GLU A 73 -4.89 -16.37 -4.43
C GLU A 73 -4.69 -16.25 -5.93
N ARG A 74 -3.53 -16.67 -6.46
CA ARG A 74 -3.26 -16.61 -7.90
C ARG A 74 -4.21 -17.47 -8.72
N HIS A 75 -4.53 -18.68 -8.23
CA HIS A 75 -5.50 -19.55 -8.89
C HIS A 75 -6.92 -18.98 -8.77
N TYR A 76 -7.36 -18.56 -7.59
CA TYR A 76 -8.72 -18.05 -7.38
C TYR A 76 -9.00 -16.74 -8.13
N LEU A 77 -8.00 -15.87 -8.25
CA LEU A 77 -8.12 -14.58 -8.94
C LEU A 77 -7.77 -14.67 -10.43
N GLY A 78 -7.37 -15.84 -10.94
CA GLY A 78 -7.05 -16.04 -12.36
C GLY A 78 -5.79 -15.31 -12.82
N ILE A 79 -4.81 -15.11 -11.94
CA ILE A 79 -3.54 -14.41 -12.23
C ILE A 79 -2.33 -15.36 -12.26
N HIS A 80 -2.55 -16.66 -12.06
CA HIS A 80 -1.52 -17.67 -12.23
C HIS A 80 -1.00 -17.67 -13.68
N GLY A 81 0.33 -17.64 -13.87
CA GLY A 81 0.97 -17.50 -15.19
C GLY A 81 1.24 -16.06 -15.63
N LEU A 82 0.57 -15.06 -15.04
CA LEU A 82 0.81 -13.63 -15.34
C LEU A 82 1.96 -13.02 -14.51
N LEU A 83 2.38 -13.72 -13.45
CA LEU A 83 3.44 -13.28 -12.53
C LEU A 83 4.57 -14.31 -12.52
N PRO A 84 5.83 -13.89 -12.29
CA PRO A 84 6.95 -14.81 -12.13
C PRO A 84 6.67 -15.88 -11.06
N PRO A 85 7.28 -17.08 -11.17
CA PRO A 85 7.08 -18.21 -10.24
C PRO A 85 7.82 -18.02 -8.90
N ALA A 86 7.85 -16.79 -8.39
CA ALA A 86 8.40 -16.44 -7.10
C ALA A 86 7.30 -15.86 -6.19
N PHE A 87 7.38 -16.17 -4.90
CA PHE A 87 6.48 -15.68 -3.86
C PHE A 87 7.30 -14.85 -2.87
N MET A 88 6.82 -13.66 -2.53
CA MET A 88 7.52 -12.76 -1.63
C MET A 88 6.63 -12.32 -0.48
N THR A 89 7.22 -12.07 0.68
CA THR A 89 6.53 -11.33 1.74
C THR A 89 6.54 -9.83 1.42
N GLU A 90 5.61 -9.10 2.02
CA GLU A 90 5.58 -7.63 1.91
C GLU A 90 6.92 -7.00 2.35
N GLU A 91 7.55 -7.55 3.40
CA GLU A 91 8.87 -7.09 3.87
C GLU A 91 9.98 -7.32 2.83
N GLN A 92 9.97 -8.46 2.14
CA GLN A 92 10.94 -8.74 1.07
C GLN A 92 10.75 -7.81 -0.12
N GLN A 93 9.50 -7.50 -0.48
CA GLN A 93 9.21 -6.53 -1.54
C GLN A 93 9.68 -5.12 -1.14
N ALA A 94 9.41 -4.71 0.10
CA ALA A 94 9.85 -3.42 0.62
C ALA A 94 11.38 -3.30 0.64
N TYR A 95 12.09 -4.37 1.04
CA TYR A 95 13.55 -4.42 0.99
C TYR A 95 14.09 -4.22 -0.44
N ARG A 96 13.51 -4.90 -1.43
CA ARG A 96 13.92 -4.75 -2.84
C ARG A 96 13.71 -3.33 -3.35
N VAL A 97 12.57 -2.71 -3.02
CA VAL A 97 12.28 -1.32 -3.37
C VAL A 97 13.29 -0.39 -2.74
N MET A 98 13.52 -0.49 -1.42
CA MET A 98 14.45 0.38 -0.71
C MET A 98 15.90 0.21 -1.18
N SER A 99 16.32 -1.01 -1.48
CA SER A 99 17.65 -1.26 -2.06
C SER A 99 17.81 -0.49 -3.38
N LYS A 100 16.80 -0.56 -4.24
CA LYS A 100 16.84 0.14 -5.53
C LYS A 100 16.80 1.67 -5.39
N LEU A 101 16.01 2.19 -4.45
CA LEU A 101 15.95 3.62 -4.17
C LEU A 101 17.29 4.16 -3.66
N ARG A 102 17.99 3.39 -2.82
CA ARG A 102 19.31 3.78 -2.28
C ARG A 102 20.45 3.67 -3.28
N GLU A 103 20.36 2.77 -4.26
CA GLU A 103 21.27 2.72 -5.41
C GLU A 103 21.12 3.93 -6.34
N THR A 104 19.96 4.58 -6.31
CA THR A 104 19.68 5.72 -7.18
C THR A 104 20.26 6.99 -6.55
N ASN A 105 21.13 7.69 -7.26
CA ASN A 105 21.77 8.89 -6.72
C ASN A 105 20.92 10.16 -6.84
N ASP A 106 20.14 10.28 -7.93
CA ASP A 106 19.31 11.44 -8.21
C ASP A 106 17.95 11.37 -7.51
N ASP A 107 17.58 12.43 -6.79
CA ASP A 107 16.33 12.50 -6.04
C ASP A 107 15.10 12.59 -6.97
N LEU A 108 15.25 13.21 -8.14
CA LEU A 108 14.17 13.23 -9.14
C LEU A 108 13.91 11.82 -9.72
N ALA A 109 14.97 11.05 -9.97
CA ALA A 109 14.85 9.66 -10.36
C ALA A 109 14.22 8.78 -9.25
N LYS A 110 14.53 9.04 -7.97
CA LYS A 110 13.85 8.38 -6.84
C LYS A 110 12.36 8.74 -6.79
N TYR A 111 12.02 10.01 -6.98
CA TYR A 111 10.63 10.47 -7.05
C TYR A 111 9.87 9.71 -8.13
N ILE A 112 10.45 9.62 -9.33
CA ILE A 112 9.91 8.86 -10.46
C ILE A 112 9.67 7.38 -10.11
N GLN A 113 10.60 6.72 -9.42
CA GLN A 113 10.44 5.33 -9.00
C GLN A 113 9.32 5.14 -7.95
N LEU A 114 9.20 6.09 -7.03
CA LEU A 114 8.14 6.10 -6.02
C LEU A 114 6.77 6.37 -6.66
N ASP A 115 6.72 7.26 -7.64
CA ASP A 115 5.54 7.58 -8.44
C ASP A 115 5.01 6.34 -9.19
N GLU A 116 5.90 5.60 -9.86
CA GLU A 116 5.59 4.33 -10.52
C GLU A 116 5.19 3.22 -9.53
N LEU A 117 5.82 3.19 -8.35
CA LEU A 117 5.47 2.22 -7.31
C LEU A 117 4.04 2.43 -6.81
N GLN A 118 3.63 3.68 -6.61
CA GLN A 118 2.28 4.03 -6.22
C GLN A 118 1.25 3.54 -7.24
N ASP A 119 1.53 3.72 -8.54
CA ASP A 119 0.65 3.26 -9.63
C ASP A 119 0.64 1.74 -9.81
N ARG A 120 1.69 1.04 -9.37
CA ARG A 120 1.73 -0.43 -9.47
C ARG A 120 1.09 -1.10 -8.26
N THR A 121 1.40 -0.64 -7.05
CA THR A 121 1.03 -1.30 -5.79
C THR A 121 0.95 -0.30 -4.65
N GLU A 122 -0.25 0.23 -4.42
CA GLU A 122 -0.50 1.30 -3.46
C GLU A 122 -0.14 0.91 -2.02
N LYS A 123 -0.45 -0.34 -1.63
CA LYS A 123 -0.13 -0.84 -0.27
C LYS A 123 1.37 -0.87 0.01
N LEU A 124 2.16 -1.35 -0.96
CA LEU A 124 3.61 -1.42 -0.82
C LEU A 124 4.24 -0.03 -0.81
N TYR A 125 3.70 0.89 -1.59
CA TYR A 125 4.12 2.30 -1.58
C TYR A 125 3.99 2.90 -0.18
N TYR A 126 2.80 2.83 0.44
CA TYR A 126 2.60 3.36 1.79
C TYR A 126 3.41 2.61 2.84
N ARG A 127 3.58 1.29 2.70
CA ARG A 127 4.44 0.51 3.60
C ARG A 127 5.87 1.04 3.62
N VAL A 128 6.47 1.20 2.44
CA VAL A 128 7.86 1.67 2.29
C VAL A 128 8.02 3.10 2.83
N LEU A 129 7.04 3.97 2.55
CA LEU A 129 7.02 5.36 3.02
C LEU A 129 6.91 5.44 4.54
N CYS A 130 5.97 4.71 5.15
CA CYS A 130 5.78 4.70 6.60
C CYS A 130 7.00 4.14 7.34
N ASP A 131 7.64 3.09 6.81
CA ASP A 131 8.81 2.49 7.44
C ASP A 131 10.07 3.39 7.34
N ASN A 132 10.15 4.26 6.32
CA ASN A 132 11.33 5.09 6.03
C ASN A 132 10.99 6.58 5.88
N VAL A 133 10.03 7.07 6.68
CA VAL A 133 9.44 8.42 6.54
C VAL A 133 10.49 9.53 6.51
N LYS A 134 11.52 9.46 7.36
CA LYS A 134 12.57 10.49 7.44
C LYS A 134 13.40 10.59 6.16
N GLU A 135 13.63 9.46 5.48
CA GLU A 135 14.43 9.38 4.25
C GLU A 135 13.60 9.76 3.01
N LEU A 136 12.32 9.37 2.97
CA LEU A 136 11.49 9.47 1.77
C LEU A 136 10.57 10.70 1.72
N MET A 137 10.22 11.31 2.86
CA MET A 137 9.44 12.55 2.88
C MET A 137 10.01 13.68 2.02
N PRO A 138 11.33 13.99 2.04
CA PRO A 138 11.87 15.05 1.20
C PRO A 138 11.88 14.71 -0.30
N ILE A 139 11.70 13.44 -0.65
CA ILE A 139 11.60 12.97 -2.04
C ILE A 139 10.15 13.13 -2.52
N VAL A 140 9.17 12.66 -1.74
CA VAL A 140 7.74 12.66 -2.15
C VAL A 140 7.13 14.06 -2.08
N TYR A 141 7.62 14.92 -1.19
CA TYR A 141 7.11 16.27 -0.99
C TYR A 141 8.23 17.30 -1.19
N THR A 142 8.39 18.26 -0.28
CA THR A 142 9.38 19.32 -0.39
C THR A 142 10.80 18.82 -0.07
N PRO A 143 11.82 19.15 -0.89
CA PRO A 143 11.84 20.07 -2.03
C PRO A 143 11.64 19.40 -3.41
N THR A 144 11.76 18.08 -3.52
CA THR A 144 11.88 17.35 -4.79
C THR A 144 10.61 17.44 -5.65
N VAL A 145 9.43 17.46 -5.02
CA VAL A 145 8.15 17.62 -5.73
C VAL A 145 8.09 18.92 -6.53
N GLY A 146 8.74 19.99 -6.05
CA GLY A 146 8.81 21.26 -6.77
C GLY A 146 9.59 21.14 -8.09
N LEU A 147 10.71 20.43 -8.06
CA LEU A 147 11.49 20.11 -9.26
C LEU A 147 10.71 19.18 -10.21
N ALA A 148 10.00 18.20 -9.65
CA ALA A 148 9.12 17.33 -10.42
C ALA A 148 8.00 18.11 -11.11
N CYS A 149 7.39 19.09 -10.43
CA CYS A 149 6.38 19.99 -11.01
C CYS A 149 6.94 20.83 -12.16
N GLN A 150 8.15 21.38 -12.03
CA GLN A 150 8.80 22.13 -13.11
C GLN A 150 9.05 21.27 -14.36
N LYS A 151 9.39 19.99 -14.16
CA LYS A 151 9.66 19.02 -15.24
C LYS A 151 8.46 18.13 -15.56
N PHE A 152 7.27 18.44 -15.04
CA PHE A 152 6.12 17.52 -15.06
C PHE A 152 5.70 17.14 -16.47
N GLY A 153 5.77 18.07 -17.42
CA GLY A 153 5.45 17.80 -18.82
C GLY A 153 6.29 16.68 -19.45
N ALA A 154 7.54 16.49 -19.00
CA ALA A 154 8.41 15.41 -19.48
C ALA A 154 8.26 14.11 -18.67
N ILE A 155 7.81 14.20 -17.41
CA ILE A 155 7.73 13.07 -16.47
C ILE A 155 6.35 12.42 -16.47
N TYR A 156 5.33 13.07 -17.04
CA TYR A 156 3.95 12.60 -17.02
C TYR A 156 3.79 11.15 -17.51
N ARG A 157 3.12 10.30 -16.71
CA ARG A 157 2.85 8.89 -17.03
C ARG A 157 1.39 8.51 -16.86
N HIS A 158 0.88 8.57 -15.63
CA HIS A 158 -0.47 8.13 -15.29
C HIS A 158 -1.30 9.29 -14.73
N PRO A 159 -2.59 9.39 -15.07
CA PRO A 159 -3.46 10.40 -14.52
C PRO A 159 -3.79 10.09 -13.05
N LYS A 160 -3.30 10.92 -12.13
CA LYS A 160 -3.52 10.79 -10.67
C LYS A 160 -4.53 11.79 -10.10
N GLY A 161 -5.07 12.66 -10.93
CA GLY A 161 -5.99 13.71 -10.53
C GLY A 161 -6.79 14.26 -11.69
N LEU A 162 -7.59 15.27 -11.41
CA LEU A 162 -8.42 15.96 -12.39
C LEU A 162 -7.81 17.32 -12.72
N TYR A 163 -7.92 17.72 -13.98
CA TYR A 163 -7.55 19.04 -14.46
C TYR A 163 -8.83 19.80 -14.79
N ILE A 164 -9.04 20.95 -14.14
CA ILE A 164 -10.18 21.84 -14.39
C ILE A 164 -9.62 23.17 -14.86
N THR A 165 -10.06 23.62 -16.03
CA THR A 165 -9.53 24.84 -16.66
C THR A 165 -10.54 25.97 -16.57
N ILE A 166 -10.10 27.20 -16.89
CA ILE A 166 -11.00 28.36 -16.99
C ILE A 166 -12.08 28.19 -18.08
N ASN A 167 -11.85 27.30 -19.06
CA ASN A 167 -12.82 27.01 -20.13
C ASN A 167 -13.98 26.12 -19.66
N ASP A 168 -13.84 25.53 -18.47
CA ASP A 168 -14.82 24.65 -17.83
C ASP A 168 -15.72 25.39 -16.83
N ASN A 169 -15.82 26.72 -16.95
CA ASN A 169 -16.50 27.62 -16.02
C ASN A 169 -18.05 27.52 -16.07
N SER A 170 -18.59 26.33 -15.82
CA SER A 170 -20.00 26.12 -15.51
C SER A 170 -20.15 24.93 -14.55
N ILE A 171 -21.14 25.00 -13.66
CA ILE A 171 -21.40 23.94 -12.66
C ILE A 171 -21.57 22.58 -13.35
N SER A 172 -22.30 22.54 -14.47
CA SER A 172 -22.55 21.31 -15.22
C SER A 172 -21.27 20.72 -15.82
N LYS A 173 -20.37 21.55 -16.36
CA LYS A 173 -19.10 21.07 -16.95
C LYS A 173 -18.17 20.52 -15.87
N ILE A 174 -18.03 21.24 -14.75
CA ILE A 174 -17.24 20.77 -13.60
C ILE A 174 -17.79 19.44 -13.08
N HIS A 175 -19.12 19.34 -12.92
CA HIS A 175 -19.76 18.10 -12.50
C HIS A 175 -19.47 16.95 -13.46
N GLN A 176 -19.52 17.16 -14.78
CA GLN A 176 -19.14 16.14 -15.77
C GLN A 176 -17.68 15.68 -15.62
N ILE A 177 -16.75 16.61 -15.36
CA ILE A 177 -15.35 16.27 -15.12
C ILE A 177 -15.20 15.44 -13.85
N LEU A 178 -15.91 15.79 -12.77
CA LEU A 178 -15.90 15.04 -11.52
C LEU A 178 -16.48 13.62 -11.69
N CYS A 179 -17.52 13.45 -12.51
CA CYS A 179 -18.10 12.13 -12.81
C CYS A 179 -17.13 11.18 -13.53
N ASN A 180 -16.06 11.67 -14.16
CA ASN A 180 -15.06 10.83 -14.80
C ASN A 180 -14.12 10.15 -13.79
N TRP A 181 -14.10 10.61 -12.53
CA TRP A 181 -13.26 10.02 -11.49
C TRP A 181 -13.81 8.64 -11.09
N PRO A 182 -12.97 7.58 -11.02
CA PRO A 182 -13.45 6.22 -10.82
C PRO A 182 -13.98 5.95 -9.40
N VAL A 183 -13.70 6.83 -8.44
CA VAL A 183 -14.13 6.67 -7.05
C VAL A 183 -15.35 7.57 -6.80
N SER A 184 -16.46 6.97 -6.40
CA SER A 184 -17.70 7.70 -6.09
C SER A 184 -17.67 8.41 -4.74
N GLU A 185 -16.89 7.88 -3.79
CA GLU A 185 -16.69 8.45 -2.46
C GLU A 185 -15.33 9.18 -2.43
N VAL A 186 -15.36 10.48 -2.69
CA VAL A 186 -14.18 11.38 -2.64
C VAL A 186 -14.23 12.23 -1.39
#